data_AF-A0A538GNH7-F1
#
_entry.id   AF-A0A538GNH7-F1
#
_cell.length_a   1.000
_cell.length_b   1.000
_cell.length_c   1.000
_cell.angle_alpha   90.00
_cell.angle_beta   90.00
_cell.angle_gamma   90.00
#
_symmetry.space_group_name_H-M   'P 1'
#
loop_
_entity.id
_entity.type
_entity.pdbx_description
1 polymer ?
#
loop_
_entity_poly.entity_id
_entity_poly.type
_entity_poly.pdbx_seq_one_letter_code
_entity_poly.pdbx_strand_id
1 'polypeptide(L)'
;MSPGQRSRLFSEVNDRIYELLEAADPDLPGEFLCECGEDCGRRVELLPKAFASLREAGELVRSPDCHDVSFTRPQPAGGVPALS
;
A
#
# COMPACT_ATOMS: atom_id res chain seq x y z
N MET A 1 -8.82 -11.95 7.07
CA MET A 1 -8.23 -11.76 5.72
C MET A 1 -6.73 -11.65 5.89
N SER A 2 -5.93 -12.36 5.08
CA SER A 2 -4.47 -12.25 5.16
C SER A 2 -3.97 -10.92 4.55
N PRO A 3 -2.75 -10.46 4.90
CA PRO A 3 -2.20 -9.23 4.32
C PRO A 3 -2.11 -9.24 2.79
N GLY A 4 -1.73 -10.39 2.21
CA GLY A 4 -1.68 -10.55 0.75
C GLY A 4 -3.07 -10.50 0.09
N GLN A 5 -4.08 -11.10 0.72
CA GLN A 5 -5.47 -11.00 0.23
C GLN A 5 -5.99 -9.56 0.28
N ARG A 6 -5.66 -8.82 1.34
CA ARG A 6 -6.04 -7.40 1.48
C ARG A 6 -5.34 -6.51 0.46
N SER A 7 -4.03 -6.68 0.29
CA SER A 7 -3.25 -5.94 -0.70
C SER A 7 -3.81 -6.14 -2.11
N ARG A 8 -4.21 -7.37 -2.44
CA ARG A 8 -4.85 -7.68 -3.72
C ARG A 8 -6.20 -6.96 -3.88
N LEU A 9 -7.05 -7.00 -2.84
CA LEU A 9 -8.33 -6.29 -2.86
C LEU A 9 -8.14 -4.79 -3.06
N PHE A 10 -7.18 -4.18 -2.36
CA PHE A 10 -6.89 -2.74 -2.51
C PHE A 10 -6.33 -2.41 -3.90
N SER A 11 -5.51 -3.30 -4.47
CA SER A 11 -5.08 -3.19 -5.86
C SER A 11 -6.26 -3.17 -6.83
N GLU A 12 -7.20 -4.12 -6.70
CA GLU A 12 -8.39 -4.21 -7.55
C GLU A 12 -9.28 -2.96 -7.43
N VAL A 13 -9.43 -2.40 -6.22
CA VAL A 13 -10.15 -1.15 -5.99
C VAL A 13 -9.44 0.04 -6.65
N ASN A 14 -8.12 0.13 -6.50
CA ASN A 14 -7.32 1.19 -7.10
C ASN A 14 -7.37 1.18 -8.62
N ASP A 15 -7.31 -0.01 -9.23
CA ASP A 15 -7.45 -0.15 -10.68
C ASP A 15 -8.81 0.36 -11.15
N ARG A 16 -9.88 0.12 -10.37
CA ARG A 16 -11.21 0.65 -10.68
C ARG A 16 -11.32 2.17 -10.49
N ILE A 17 -10.68 2.73 -9.46
CA ILE A 17 -10.60 4.18 -9.26
C ILE A 17 -9.92 4.83 -10.47
N TYR A 18 -8.81 4.26 -10.92
CA TYR A 18 -8.09 4.72 -12.10
C TYR A 18 -8.98 4.71 -13.36
N GLU A 19 -9.66 3.60 -13.65
CA GLU A 19 -10.57 3.51 -14.81
C GLU A 19 -11.65 4.60 -14.81
N LEU A 20 -12.19 4.92 -13.62
CA LEU A 20 -13.22 5.96 -13.48
C LEU A 20 -12.64 7.36 -13.68
N LEU A 21 -11.44 7.62 -13.17
CA LEU A 21 -10.76 8.92 -13.32
C LEU A 21 -10.34 9.16 -14.76
N GLU A 22 -9.73 8.18 -15.42
CA GLU A 22 -9.37 8.27 -16.85
C GLU A 22 -10.60 8.55 -17.74
N ALA A 23 -11.74 7.96 -17.41
CA ALA A 23 -12.98 8.17 -18.16
C ALA A 23 -13.64 9.54 -17.88
N ALA A 24 -13.43 10.10 -16.69
CA ALA A 24 -14.07 11.34 -16.26
C ALA A 24 -13.21 12.57 -16.59
N ASP A 25 -11.97 12.60 -16.10
CA ASP A 25 -10.98 13.65 -16.31
C ASP A 25 -9.57 13.16 -15.89
N PRO A 26 -8.65 12.91 -16.83
CA PRO A 26 -7.32 12.37 -16.53
C PRO A 26 -6.38 13.37 -15.83
N ASP A 27 -6.75 14.65 -15.75
CA ASP A 27 -5.97 15.69 -15.09
C ASP A 27 -6.42 15.94 -13.64
N LEU A 28 -7.47 15.25 -13.16
CA LEU A 28 -7.91 15.32 -11.77
C LEU A 28 -7.18 14.30 -10.88
N PRO A 29 -6.65 14.74 -9.71
CA PRO A 29 -6.08 13.82 -8.75
C PRO A 29 -7.16 12.93 -8.10
N GLY A 30 -6.82 11.66 -7.91
CA GLY A 30 -7.62 10.68 -7.20
C GLY A 30 -7.02 10.26 -5.88
N GLU A 31 -7.87 9.89 -4.92
CA GLU A 31 -7.43 9.27 -3.67
C GLU A 31 -7.37 7.74 -3.81
N PHE A 32 -6.16 7.20 -3.94
CA PHE A 32 -5.92 5.76 -4.02
C PHE A 32 -5.66 5.16 -2.64
N LEU A 33 -6.00 3.90 -2.43
CA LEU A 33 -5.75 3.15 -1.20
C LEU A 33 -4.30 2.70 -1.11
N CYS A 34 -3.71 2.76 0.09
CA CYS A 34 -2.37 2.22 0.33
C CYS A 34 -2.37 0.68 0.32
N GLU A 35 -1.47 0.09 -0.47
CA GLU A 35 -1.32 -1.36 -0.70
C GLU A 35 -0.19 -1.97 0.16
N CYS A 36 -0.06 -1.54 1.41
CA CYS A 36 0.97 -2.06 2.33
C CYS A 36 0.62 -3.45 2.92
N GLY A 37 -0.53 -4.01 2.56
CA GLY A 37 -1.05 -5.27 3.10
C GLY A 37 -1.75 -5.15 4.45
N GLU A 38 -1.60 -4.02 5.15
CA GLU A 38 -2.35 -3.70 6.36
C GLU A 38 -3.59 -2.85 6.05
N ASP A 39 -4.57 -2.89 6.95
CA ASP A 39 -5.70 -1.96 6.89
C ASP A 39 -5.30 -0.64 7.56
N CYS A 40 -4.30 0.04 6.96
CA CYS A 40 -3.71 1.24 7.54
C CYS A 40 -4.59 2.50 7.40
N GLY A 41 -5.69 2.40 6.64
CA GLY A 41 -6.60 3.51 6.36
C GLY A 41 -5.98 4.67 5.57
N ARG A 42 -4.74 4.53 5.08
CA ARG A 42 -4.04 5.61 4.37
C ARG A 42 -4.48 5.69 2.92
N ARG A 43 -4.63 6.93 2.46
CA ARG A 43 -4.88 7.29 1.07
C ARG A 43 -3.67 8.00 0.49
N VAL A 44 -3.45 7.83 -0.81
CA VAL A 44 -2.38 8.46 -1.57
C VAL A 44 -3.03 9.23 -2.71
N GLU A 45 -2.85 10.53 -2.72
CA GLU A 45 -3.33 11.38 -3.80
C GLU A 45 -2.38 11.24 -5.01
N LEU A 46 -2.90 10.80 -6.15
CA LEU A 46 -2.14 10.62 -7.38
C LEU A 46 -2.94 11.10 -8.59
N LEU A 47 -2.25 11.62 -9.59
CA LEU A 47 -2.82 11.74 -10.93
C LEU A 47 -2.92 10.36 -11.59
N PRO A 48 -3.91 10.12 -12.47
CA PRO A 48 -4.04 8.90 -13.24
C PRO A 48 -2.75 8.48 -13.95
N LYS A 49 -2.03 9.43 -14.56
CA LYS A 49 -0.73 9.17 -15.19
C LYS A 49 0.31 8.63 -14.20
N ALA A 50 0.37 9.17 -12.99
CA ALA A 50 1.32 8.72 -11.97
C ALA A 50 0.98 7.31 -11.48
N PHE A 51 -0.32 7.03 -11.30
CA PHE A 51 -0.79 5.68 -10.98
C PHE A 51 -0.44 4.68 -12.09
N ALA A 52 -0.68 5.02 -13.36
CA ALA A 52 -0.33 4.18 -14.49
C ALA A 52 1.18 3.86 -14.53
N SER A 53 2.04 4.86 -14.29
CA SER A 53 3.49 4.65 -14.22
C SER A 53 3.91 3.69 -13.09
N LEU A 54 3.27 3.75 -11.92
CA LEU A 54 3.52 2.78 -10.84
C LEU A 54 3.16 1.36 -11.28
N ARG A 55 1.99 1.19 -11.92
CA ARG A 55 1.54 -0.12 -12.40
C ARG A 55 2.44 -0.69 -13.50
N GLU A 56 2.86 0.13 -14.45
CA GLU A 56 3.81 -0.25 -15.50
C GLU A 56 5.16 -0.71 -14.92
N ALA A 57 5.60 -0.09 -13.81
CA ALA A 57 6.79 -0.49 -13.07
C ALA A 57 6.60 -1.73 -12.18
N GLY A 58 5.38 -2.26 -12.06
CA GLY A 58 5.05 -3.34 -11.12
C GLY A 58 5.10 -2.90 -9.66
N GLU A 59 4.98 -1.61 -9.39
CA GLU A 59 5.01 -1.03 -8.06
C GLU A 59 3.61 -0.91 -7.44
N LEU A 60 3.59 -0.90 -6.11
CA LEU A 60 2.38 -0.77 -5.31
C LEU A 60 2.15 0.70 -4.92
N VAL A 61 0.89 1.11 -4.82
CA VAL A 61 0.56 2.40 -4.23
C VAL A 61 0.91 2.38 -2.74
N ARG A 62 1.88 3.18 -2.31
CA ARG A 62 2.31 3.23 -0.90
C ARG A 62 2.28 4.64 -0.34
N SER A 63 1.63 4.78 0.81
CA SER A 63 1.75 5.99 1.62
C SER A 63 3.17 6.08 2.20
N PRO A 64 3.79 7.27 2.24
CA PRO A 64 5.07 7.45 2.92
C PRO A 64 4.99 7.11 4.42
N ASP A 65 3.81 7.24 5.03
CA ASP A 65 3.60 6.87 6.44
C ASP A 65 3.67 5.34 6.67
N CYS A 66 3.70 4.55 5.61
CA CYS A 66 3.85 3.09 5.68
C CYS A 66 5.31 2.62 5.50
N HIS A 67 6.29 3.53 5.63
CA HIS A 67 7.70 3.13 5.63
C HIS A 67 7.99 2.11 6.75
N ASP A 68 8.39 0.92 6.32
CA ASP A 68 8.99 -0.18 7.09
C ASP A 68 8.14 -0.88 8.17
N VAL A 69 7.14 -1.64 7.72
CA VAL A 69 7.01 -3.02 8.23
C VAL A 69 7.94 -3.94 7.44
N SER A 70 9.25 -3.67 7.55
CA SER A 70 10.22 -4.74 7.40
C SER A 70 9.76 -5.87 8.31
N PHE A 71 9.50 -7.05 7.74
CA PHE A 71 9.42 -8.30 8.49
C PHE A 71 10.76 -8.47 9.22
N THR A 72 10.92 -7.82 10.37
CA THR A 72 11.89 -8.23 11.36
C THR A 72 11.39 -9.59 11.80
N ARG A 73 11.99 -10.64 11.23
CA ARG A 73 12.02 -11.98 11.79
C ARG A 73 12.03 -11.82 13.32
N PRO A 74 11.09 -12.42 14.07
CA PRO A 74 11.19 -12.37 15.52
C PRO A 74 12.57 -12.92 15.87
N GLN A 75 13.46 -12.05 16.35
CA GLN A 75 14.64 -12.54 17.05
C GLN A 75 14.10 -13.38 18.20
N PRO A 76 14.58 -14.62 18.39
CA PRO A 76 14.29 -15.32 19.62
C PRO A 76 14.78 -14.39 20.73
N ALA A 77 13.93 -14.13 21.72
CA ALA A 77 14.29 -13.40 22.92
C ALA A 77 15.47 -14.14 23.58
N GLY A 78 16.68 -13.76 23.19
CA GLY A 78 17.92 -14.14 23.82
C GLY A 78 17.93 -13.51 25.21
N GLY A 79 18.18 -14.35 26.21
CA GLY A 79 17.90 -14.09 27.60
C GLY A 79 18.50 -12.81 28.19
N VAL A 80 17.91 -12.41 29.31
CA VAL A 80 18.60 -11.60 30.32
C VAL A 80 18.63 -12.39 31.63
N PRO A 81 19.69 -12.23 32.44
CA PRO A 81 20.08 -13.14 33.50
C PRO A 81 19.22 -13.00 34.75
N ALA A 82 19.09 -14.11 35.50
CA ALA A 82 18.62 -14.07 36.87
C ALA A 82 19.64 -13.33 37.75
N LEU A 83 19.20 -12.24 38.36
CA LEU A 83 19.85 -11.63 39.52
C LEU A 83 18.80 -11.53 40.63
N SER A 84 18.83 -12.48 41.55
CA SER A 84 18.54 -12.35 42.99
C SER A 84 18.94 -13.64 43.68
#